data_AF-A0A537XCU8-F1
#
_entry.id   AF-A0A537XCU8-F1
#
_cell.length_a   1.000
_cell.length_b   1.000
_cell.length_c   1.000
_cell.angle_alpha   90.00
_cell.angle_beta   90.00
_cell.angle_gamma   90.00
#
_symmetry.space_group_name_H-M   'P 1'
#
loop_
_entity.id
_entity.type
_entity.pdbx_description
1 polymer ?
#
loop_
_entity_poly.entity_id
_entity_poly.type
_entity_poly.pdbx_seq_one_letter_code
_entity_poly.pdbx_strand_id
1 'polypeptide(L)'
;MSPALRRAFQLARDYQLIHGGLPALHAAEPNCELPEGYTDKIKSLRLQLLGRAAALTGGITADGRVDLDFSNAGTNPFVFGRRFAFRLNAPTLEPVARKGDILLVKEIGEPSSRSLVVARCEDRVLARRFEIADNYSDIAVLTAQAVNPRQIAPPIVVKKATLELHKVIGVLFDQGPSPAASEGEVCDCGGESVIQRYATDVKGLVEVVGDSAEPIALSGQMLLIGDPISAEDGLNRLNGRPVIAGDMADDRYFKRLRRGEGDTVVLESLEISGNFGPVVLTHRTGAATDLKEVWPVYGVLFEQP
;
A
#
# COMPACT_ATOMS: atom_id res chain seq x y z
N MET A 1 38.74 -45.89 6.16
CA MET A 1 37.44 -45.28 5.79
C MET A 1 36.72 -44.56 6.94
N SER A 2 36.84 -45.00 8.20
CA SER A 2 36.16 -44.39 9.37
C SER A 2 36.40 -42.87 9.61
N PRO A 3 37.63 -42.32 9.46
CA PRO A 3 37.89 -40.92 9.83
C PRO A 3 37.27 -39.90 8.87
N ALA A 4 37.28 -40.19 7.56
CA ALA A 4 36.73 -39.32 6.53
C ALA A 4 35.20 -39.21 6.63
N LEU A 5 34.53 -40.33 6.92
CA LEU A 5 33.09 -40.37 7.17
C LEU A 5 32.70 -39.57 8.42
N ARG A 6 33.41 -39.72 9.53
CA ARG A 6 33.17 -38.90 10.73
C ARG A 6 33.34 -37.41 10.45
N ARG A 7 34.38 -37.03 9.71
CA ARG A 7 34.63 -35.65 9.34
C ARG A 7 33.53 -35.08 8.44
N ALA A 8 33.01 -35.87 7.50
CA ALA A 8 31.89 -35.47 6.65
C ALA A 8 30.61 -35.24 7.46
N PHE A 9 30.27 -36.14 8.40
CA PHE A 9 29.10 -35.97 9.27
C PHE A 9 29.25 -34.81 10.26
N GLN A 10 30.46 -34.57 10.78
CA GLN A 10 30.75 -33.37 11.59
C GLN A 10 30.57 -32.10 10.79
N LEU A 11 31.14 -32.01 9.58
CA LEU A 11 30.96 -30.86 8.69
C LEU A 11 29.49 -30.63 8.35
N ALA A 12 28.74 -31.69 8.04
CA ALA A 12 27.30 -31.58 7.76
C ALA A 12 26.52 -31.10 8.99
N ARG A 13 26.78 -31.65 10.17
CA ARG A 13 26.14 -31.25 11.42
C ARG A 13 26.51 -29.82 11.82
N ASP A 14 27.78 -29.47 11.75
CA ASP A 14 28.28 -28.15 12.14
C ASP A 14 27.76 -27.09 11.15
N TYR A 15 27.68 -27.42 9.86
CA TYR A 15 26.94 -26.62 8.86
C TYR A 15 25.46 -26.47 9.25
N GLN A 16 24.80 -27.54 9.65
CA GLN A 16 23.40 -27.53 10.07
C GLN A 16 23.15 -26.78 11.40
N LEU A 17 24.15 -26.72 12.29
CA LEU A 17 24.10 -25.98 13.56
C LEU A 17 24.40 -24.49 13.37
N ILE A 18 25.37 -24.16 12.53
CA ILE A 18 25.78 -22.78 12.25
C ILE A 18 24.77 -22.10 11.33
N HIS A 19 24.29 -22.81 10.32
CA HIS A 19 23.37 -22.25 9.33
C HIS A 19 21.91 -22.57 9.62
N GLY A 20 21.63 -23.42 10.62
CA GLY A 20 20.29 -23.98 10.86
C GLY A 20 19.86 -24.77 9.64
N GLY A 21 19.89 -26.10 9.66
CA GLY A 21 19.37 -26.89 8.54
C GLY A 21 18.01 -26.36 8.14
N LEU A 22 17.90 -25.77 6.94
CA LEU A 22 16.90 -24.75 6.56
C LEU A 22 15.54 -25.04 7.21
N PRO A 23 15.23 -24.50 8.43
CA PRO A 23 13.95 -24.75 9.08
C PRO A 23 12.82 -24.18 8.21
N ALA A 24 13.15 -23.08 7.53
CA ALA A 24 12.54 -22.54 6.32
C ALA A 24 11.96 -23.58 5.33
N LEU A 25 12.71 -24.63 4.97
CA LEU A 25 12.27 -25.66 4.02
C LEU A 25 11.39 -26.76 4.65
N HIS A 26 11.17 -26.69 5.96
CA HIS A 26 10.36 -27.59 6.76
C HIS A 26 9.13 -26.91 7.37
N ALA A 27 8.80 -25.68 6.95
CA ALA A 27 7.57 -25.01 7.36
C ALA A 27 6.37 -25.94 7.16
N ALA A 28 5.55 -26.09 8.20
CA ALA A 28 4.34 -26.90 8.13
C ALA A 28 3.30 -26.22 7.23
N GLU A 29 2.29 -26.98 6.81
CA GLU A 29 1.12 -26.39 6.18
C GLU A 29 0.47 -25.36 7.12
N PRO A 30 -0.14 -24.29 6.58
CA PRO A 30 -0.72 -23.26 7.41
C PRO A 30 -1.87 -23.80 8.30
N ASN A 31 -1.79 -23.53 9.59
CA ASN A 31 -2.77 -23.92 10.62
C ASN A 31 -3.52 -22.71 11.22
N CYS A 32 -3.43 -21.54 10.58
CA CYS A 32 -4.21 -20.34 10.93
C CYS A 32 -5.31 -20.11 9.91
N GLU A 33 -6.42 -19.50 10.30
CA GLU A 33 -7.49 -19.08 9.38
C GLU A 33 -7.31 -17.61 8.97
N LEU A 34 -7.85 -17.22 7.81
CA LEU A 34 -7.97 -15.80 7.46
C LEU A 34 -9.09 -15.15 8.29
N PRO A 35 -9.00 -13.84 8.57
CA PRO A 35 -10.13 -13.07 9.05
C PRO A 35 -11.31 -13.09 8.06
N GLU A 36 -12.49 -12.61 8.48
CA GLU A 36 -13.74 -12.65 7.71
C GLU A 36 -13.62 -12.08 6.28
N GLY A 37 -12.84 -11.00 6.12
CA GLY A 37 -12.52 -10.44 4.81
C GLY A 37 -13.68 -9.71 4.11
N TYR A 38 -14.92 -9.76 4.62
CA TYR A 38 -16.07 -8.92 4.22
C TYR A 38 -16.36 -8.86 2.71
N THR A 39 -16.22 -9.98 2.02
CA THR A 39 -16.28 -10.06 0.56
C THR A 39 -17.55 -9.45 -0.04
N ASP A 40 -18.72 -9.70 0.54
CA ASP A 40 -19.99 -9.19 0.00
C ASP A 40 -20.10 -7.68 0.14
N LYS A 41 -19.50 -7.11 1.20
CA LYS A 41 -19.45 -5.67 1.37
C LYS A 41 -18.53 -5.00 0.36
N ILE A 42 -17.38 -5.62 0.07
CA ILE A 42 -16.44 -5.10 -0.94
C ILE A 42 -17.09 -5.10 -2.33
N LYS A 43 -17.83 -6.15 -2.69
CA LYS A 43 -18.59 -6.19 -3.96
C LYS A 43 -19.60 -5.06 -4.09
N SER A 44 -20.09 -4.51 -2.97
CA SER A 44 -21.03 -3.39 -2.99
C SER A 44 -20.38 -2.05 -3.34
N LEU A 45 -19.05 -1.94 -3.28
CA LEU A 45 -18.32 -0.75 -3.70
C LEU A 45 -18.44 -0.59 -5.22
N ARG A 46 -19.04 0.52 -5.64
CA ARG A 46 -19.17 0.92 -7.04
C ARG A 46 -18.25 2.08 -7.30
N LEU A 47 -17.24 1.88 -8.13
CA LEU A 47 -16.25 2.91 -8.43
C LEU A 47 -16.28 3.26 -9.90
N GLN A 48 -16.38 4.53 -10.22
CA GLN A 48 -16.36 5.02 -11.59
C GLN A 48 -14.99 5.63 -11.91
N LEU A 49 -14.43 5.34 -13.08
CA LEU A 49 -13.28 6.12 -13.56
C LEU A 49 -13.76 7.52 -13.89
N LEU A 50 -13.25 8.50 -13.17
CA LEU A 50 -13.57 9.90 -13.38
C LEU A 50 -12.62 10.53 -14.40
N GLY A 51 -11.38 10.06 -14.48
CA GLY A 51 -10.37 10.75 -15.26
C GLY A 51 -8.96 10.21 -15.09
N ARG A 52 -7.99 11.06 -15.44
CA ARG A 52 -6.55 10.78 -15.37
C ARG A 52 -5.80 11.85 -14.57
N ALA A 53 -4.77 11.42 -13.84
CA ALA A 53 -3.83 12.25 -13.10
C ALA A 53 -2.46 12.12 -13.78
N ALA A 54 -2.10 13.07 -14.64
CA ALA A 54 -0.86 13.03 -15.41
C ALA A 54 0.22 13.96 -14.83
N ALA A 55 1.49 13.55 -14.89
CA ALA A 55 2.60 14.43 -14.53
C ALA A 55 2.65 15.67 -15.45
N LEU A 56 2.66 16.88 -14.87
CA LEU A 56 2.50 18.12 -15.63
C LEU A 56 3.83 18.64 -16.24
N THR A 57 4.98 18.29 -15.67
CA THR A 57 6.28 18.86 -16.05
C THR A 57 7.07 18.00 -17.04
N GLY A 58 6.55 17.80 -18.25
CA GLY A 58 7.38 17.42 -19.42
C GLY A 58 8.29 16.18 -19.27
N GLY A 59 7.94 15.23 -18.39
CA GLY A 59 8.76 14.05 -18.09
C GLY A 59 9.80 14.24 -16.96
N ILE A 60 9.82 15.39 -16.29
CA ILE A 60 10.53 15.56 -15.02
C ILE A 60 9.74 14.82 -13.95
N THR A 61 10.31 13.69 -13.53
CA THR A 61 9.79 12.76 -12.53
C THR A 61 9.47 13.49 -11.21
N ALA A 62 8.42 13.08 -10.48
CA ALA A 62 8.23 13.29 -9.03
C ALA A 62 8.25 14.72 -8.42
N ASP A 63 8.10 15.80 -9.20
CA ASP A 63 7.77 17.12 -8.63
C ASP A 63 6.38 17.14 -7.94
N GLY A 64 5.58 16.10 -8.19
CA GLY A 64 4.25 15.85 -7.63
C GLY A 64 3.14 16.65 -8.31
N ARG A 65 3.43 17.43 -9.36
CA ARG A 65 2.40 18.18 -10.10
C ARG A 65 1.56 17.21 -10.92
N VAL A 66 0.24 17.35 -10.81
CA VAL A 66 -0.73 16.50 -11.51
C VAL A 66 -1.73 17.33 -12.28
N ASP A 67 -1.99 16.99 -13.53
CA ASP A 67 -3.18 17.48 -14.25
C ASP A 67 -4.32 16.48 -14.02
N LEU A 68 -5.50 16.97 -13.59
CA LEU A 68 -6.69 16.12 -13.46
C LEU A 68 -7.63 16.41 -14.62
N ASP A 69 -7.69 15.46 -15.54
CA ASP A 69 -8.59 15.49 -16.68
C ASP A 69 -9.80 14.58 -16.42
N PHE A 70 -10.97 15.20 -16.23
CA PHE A 70 -12.24 14.50 -16.04
C PHE A 70 -13.06 14.31 -17.33
N SER A 71 -12.50 14.66 -18.51
CA SER A 71 -13.19 14.52 -19.78
C SER A 71 -13.40 13.04 -20.19
N ASN A 72 -12.55 12.16 -19.68
CA ASN A 72 -12.55 10.72 -19.96
C ASN A 72 -13.27 9.89 -18.88
N ALA A 73 -14.35 10.41 -18.31
CA ALA A 73 -15.14 9.68 -17.33
C ALA A 73 -15.76 8.43 -17.96
N GLY A 74 -15.40 7.25 -17.44
CA GLY A 74 -15.96 5.97 -17.87
C GLY A 74 -17.44 5.89 -17.53
N THR A 75 -18.28 5.40 -18.44
CA THR A 75 -19.74 5.40 -18.26
C THR A 75 -20.23 4.27 -17.35
N ASN A 76 -19.43 3.22 -17.17
CA ASN A 76 -19.79 2.05 -16.37
C ASN A 76 -18.97 2.01 -15.07
N PRO A 77 -19.63 1.85 -13.91
CA PRO A 77 -18.92 1.66 -12.66
C PRO A 77 -18.24 0.28 -12.66
N PHE A 78 -17.00 0.23 -12.20
CA PHE A 78 -16.34 -0.99 -11.83
C PHE A 78 -16.96 -1.56 -10.54
N VAL A 79 -17.11 -2.87 -10.53
CA VAL A 79 -17.59 -3.63 -9.38
C VAL A 79 -16.48 -4.56 -8.96
N PHE A 80 -16.17 -4.57 -7.67
CA PHE A 80 -15.16 -5.47 -7.17
C PHE A 80 -15.59 -6.92 -7.37
N GLY A 81 -14.69 -7.73 -7.94
CA GLY A 81 -14.82 -9.19 -7.93
C GLY A 81 -14.73 -9.78 -6.51
N ARG A 82 -14.52 -11.09 -6.44
CA ARG A 82 -14.31 -11.83 -5.18
C ARG A 82 -12.99 -11.44 -4.50
N ARG A 83 -13.10 -10.67 -3.42
CA ARG A 83 -11.97 -10.03 -2.74
C ARG A 83 -12.18 -10.02 -1.23
N PHE A 84 -11.08 -9.85 -0.51
CA PHE A 84 -11.04 -9.68 0.93
C PHE A 84 -10.54 -8.28 1.30
N ALA A 85 -10.96 -7.80 2.46
CA ALA A 85 -10.47 -6.59 3.11
C ALA A 85 -9.86 -6.99 4.45
N PHE A 86 -8.57 -6.71 4.62
CA PHE A 86 -7.88 -6.98 5.87
C PHE A 86 -7.14 -5.75 6.35
N ARG A 87 -6.98 -5.59 7.66
CA ARG A 87 -6.21 -4.48 8.22
C ARG A 87 -4.76 -4.87 8.42
N LEU A 88 -3.86 -3.98 7.99
CA LEU A 88 -2.44 -4.12 8.22
C LEU A 88 -2.11 -3.70 9.67
N ASN A 89 -1.57 -4.61 10.46
CA ASN A 89 -1.24 -4.39 11.87
C ASN A 89 0.26 -4.17 12.12
N ALA A 90 1.10 -4.36 11.09
CA ALA A 90 2.55 -4.19 11.15
C ALA A 90 3.07 -3.29 10.01
N PRO A 91 4.16 -2.53 10.21
CA PRO A 91 4.75 -1.68 9.16
C PRO A 91 5.60 -2.53 8.19
N THR A 92 4.98 -3.46 7.46
CA THR A 92 5.68 -4.43 6.60
C THR A 92 5.50 -4.18 5.10
N LEU A 93 4.67 -3.22 4.73
CA LEU A 93 4.33 -2.86 3.35
C LEU A 93 4.57 -1.37 3.04
N GLU A 94 5.37 -0.67 3.85
CA GLU A 94 5.63 0.75 3.64
C GLU A 94 6.58 0.96 2.43
N PRO A 95 6.49 2.10 1.72
CA PRO A 95 5.60 3.25 1.96
C PRO A 95 4.18 3.08 1.39
N VAL A 96 3.91 1.97 0.69
CA VAL A 96 2.66 1.75 -0.06
C VAL A 96 1.44 1.57 0.86
N ALA A 97 1.60 0.85 1.96
CA ALA A 97 0.59 0.71 3.02
C ALA A 97 1.24 0.89 4.39
N ARG A 98 0.56 1.61 5.27
CA ARG A 98 0.99 1.85 6.66
C ARG A 98 0.19 0.99 7.62
N LYS A 99 0.74 0.78 8.81
CA LYS A 99 -0.02 0.17 9.91
C LYS A 99 -1.35 0.93 10.11
N GLY A 100 -2.45 0.20 10.11
CA GLY A 100 -3.81 0.72 10.21
C GLY A 100 -4.55 0.70 8.87
N ASP A 101 -3.86 0.74 7.73
CA ASP A 101 -4.49 0.73 6.41
C ASP A 101 -5.17 -0.61 6.12
N ILE A 102 -6.11 -0.59 5.17
CA ILE A 102 -6.87 -1.77 4.77
C ILE A 102 -6.35 -2.25 3.43
N LEU A 103 -5.91 -3.50 3.38
CA LEU A 103 -5.47 -4.19 2.18
C LEU A 103 -6.69 -4.76 1.47
N LEU A 104 -6.82 -4.48 0.17
CA LEU A 104 -7.74 -5.15 -0.73
C LEU A 104 -7.00 -6.30 -1.40
N VAL A 105 -7.54 -7.50 -1.23
CA VAL A 105 -6.83 -8.75 -1.54
C VAL A 105 -7.70 -9.63 -2.43
N LYS A 106 -7.11 -10.28 -3.44
CA LYS A 106 -7.83 -11.25 -4.29
C LYS A 106 -8.10 -12.54 -3.52
N GLU A 107 -9.33 -13.04 -3.60
CA GLU A 107 -9.69 -14.35 -3.03
C GLU A 107 -8.95 -15.48 -3.77
N ILE A 108 -8.92 -15.41 -5.10
CA ILE A 108 -8.35 -16.44 -5.97
C ILE A 108 -7.35 -15.81 -6.94
N GLY A 109 -6.26 -16.55 -7.20
CA GLY A 109 -5.29 -16.25 -8.25
C GLY A 109 -3.87 -16.23 -7.70
N GLU A 110 -2.95 -16.84 -8.44
CA GLU A 110 -1.54 -16.87 -8.05
C GLU A 110 -0.90 -15.47 -8.15
N PRO A 111 -0.25 -14.98 -7.09
CA PRO A 111 0.52 -13.75 -7.18
C PRO A 111 1.74 -13.91 -8.09
N SER A 112 2.01 -12.91 -8.92
CA SER A 112 3.27 -12.81 -9.66
C SER A 112 4.43 -12.45 -8.73
N SER A 113 5.66 -12.79 -9.14
CA SER A 113 6.86 -12.36 -8.40
C SER A 113 6.88 -10.84 -8.21
N ARG A 114 7.43 -10.39 -7.08
CA ARG A 114 7.48 -9.02 -6.55
C ARG A 114 6.13 -8.41 -6.17
N SER A 115 5.03 -9.17 -6.20
CA SER A 115 3.72 -8.67 -5.73
C SER A 115 3.69 -8.49 -4.22
N LEU A 116 2.85 -7.56 -3.76
CA LEU A 116 2.44 -7.52 -2.37
C LEU A 116 1.41 -8.63 -2.12
N VAL A 117 1.55 -9.36 -1.02
CA VAL A 117 0.69 -10.52 -0.71
C VAL A 117 0.27 -10.52 0.75
N VAL A 118 -0.90 -11.12 0.98
CA VAL A 118 -1.27 -11.69 2.28
C VAL A 118 -1.02 -13.19 2.21
N ALA A 119 -0.26 -13.72 3.16
CA ALA A 119 0.17 -15.11 3.17
C ALA A 119 -0.20 -15.78 4.50
N ARG A 120 -0.80 -16.97 4.43
CA ARG A 120 -0.87 -17.87 5.59
C ARG A 120 0.40 -18.69 5.62
N CYS A 121 1.10 -18.66 6.75
CA CYS A 121 2.36 -19.35 6.95
C CYS A 121 2.39 -19.89 8.37
N GLU A 122 2.42 -21.22 8.52
CA GLU A 122 2.35 -21.89 9.83
C GLU A 122 1.15 -21.39 10.63
N ASP A 123 1.37 -20.78 11.79
CA ASP A 123 0.35 -20.28 12.72
C ASP A 123 0.03 -18.78 12.53
N ARG A 124 0.55 -18.13 11.48
CA ARG A 124 0.41 -16.67 11.29
C ARG A 124 -0.09 -16.26 9.92
N VAL A 125 -0.80 -15.14 9.90
CA VAL A 125 -1.13 -14.38 8.69
C VAL A 125 -0.17 -13.20 8.55
N LEU A 126 0.51 -13.14 7.40
CA LEU A 126 1.58 -12.21 7.09
C LEU A 126 1.17 -11.28 5.94
N ALA A 127 1.72 -10.07 5.89
CA ALA A 127 1.54 -9.11 4.80
C ALA A 127 2.90 -8.62 4.33
N ARG A 128 3.37 -9.13 3.19
CA ARG A 128 4.77 -8.98 2.75
C ARG A 128 4.90 -8.89 1.24
N ARG A 129 6.09 -8.53 0.74
CA ARG A 129 6.42 -8.66 -0.68
C ARG A 129 6.87 -10.09 -0.97
N PHE A 130 6.25 -10.70 -1.97
CA PHE A 130 6.54 -12.06 -2.41
C PHE A 130 7.57 -12.06 -3.53
N GLU A 131 8.62 -12.85 -3.39
CA GLU A 131 9.62 -13.12 -4.41
C GLU A 131 9.84 -14.62 -4.55
N ILE A 132 10.14 -15.06 -5.78
CA ILE A 132 10.60 -16.42 -6.06
C ILE A 132 12.11 -16.37 -6.12
N ALA A 133 12.80 -17.25 -5.40
CA ALA A 133 14.25 -17.28 -5.41
C ALA A 133 14.78 -17.57 -6.82
N ASP A 134 15.71 -16.75 -7.31
CA ASP A 134 16.21 -16.80 -8.71
C ASP A 134 16.73 -18.18 -9.13
N ASN A 135 17.25 -18.96 -8.17
CA ASN A 135 17.85 -20.28 -8.41
C ASN A 135 16.89 -21.45 -8.11
N TYR A 136 15.71 -21.19 -7.52
CA TYR A 136 14.81 -22.23 -7.02
C TYR A 136 13.34 -21.79 -7.17
N SER A 137 12.65 -22.33 -8.17
CA SER A 137 11.24 -22.00 -8.46
C SER A 137 10.26 -22.41 -7.36
N ASP A 138 10.67 -23.32 -6.47
CA ASP A 138 9.87 -23.85 -5.37
C ASP A 138 10.10 -23.11 -4.04
N ILE A 139 11.04 -22.16 -3.99
CA ILE A 139 11.33 -21.38 -2.79
C ILE A 139 10.72 -19.98 -2.91
N ALA A 140 9.87 -19.66 -1.93
CA ALA A 140 9.27 -18.36 -1.73
C ALA A 140 10.07 -17.55 -0.70
N VAL A 141 10.27 -16.27 -0.97
CA VAL A 141 10.85 -15.30 -0.05
C VAL A 141 9.81 -14.21 0.23
N LEU A 142 9.47 -14.03 1.50
CA LEU A 142 8.54 -13.00 1.98
C LEU A 142 9.32 -11.92 2.73
N THR A 143 9.48 -10.76 2.10
CA THR A 143 10.25 -9.63 2.64
C THR A 143 9.32 -8.54 3.18
N ALA A 144 9.68 -7.97 4.33
CA ALA A 144 9.01 -6.79 4.87
C ALA A 144 9.71 -5.51 4.40
N GLN A 145 8.92 -4.46 4.18
CA GLN A 145 9.39 -3.13 3.84
C GLN A 145 8.86 -2.13 4.87
N ALA A 146 9.76 -1.38 5.50
CA ALA A 146 9.44 -0.36 6.48
C ALA A 146 10.25 0.91 6.17
N VAL A 147 9.67 2.09 6.39
CA VAL A 147 10.37 3.38 6.29
C VAL A 147 11.39 3.51 7.41
N ASN A 148 11.08 2.98 8.59
CA ASN A 148 12.04 2.91 9.70
C ASN A 148 12.92 1.64 9.57
N PRO A 149 14.23 1.77 9.27
CA PRO A 149 15.09 0.61 9.07
C PRO A 149 15.28 -0.25 10.33
N ARG A 150 14.96 0.28 11.52
CA ARG A 150 15.00 -0.47 12.78
C ARG A 150 13.76 -1.32 13.03
N GLN A 151 12.73 -1.20 12.20
CA GLN A 151 11.44 -1.90 12.35
C GLN A 151 11.18 -2.89 11.21
N ILE A 152 12.17 -3.17 10.36
CA ILE A 152 12.04 -4.15 9.28
C ILE A 152 12.01 -5.56 9.88
N ALA A 153 10.88 -6.26 9.70
CA ALA A 153 10.76 -7.65 10.11
C ALA A 153 11.70 -8.55 9.28
N PRO A 154 12.31 -9.59 9.90
CA PRO A 154 13.25 -10.47 9.19
C PRO A 154 12.54 -11.20 8.04
N PRO A 155 13.22 -11.44 6.89
CA PRO A 155 12.63 -12.15 5.76
C PRO A 155 12.28 -13.58 6.13
N ILE A 156 11.20 -14.10 5.55
CA ILE A 156 10.78 -15.49 5.71
C ILE A 156 11.05 -16.21 4.39
N VAL A 157 11.86 -17.26 4.45
CA VAL A 157 12.17 -18.12 3.31
C VAL A 157 11.47 -19.44 3.56
N VAL A 158 10.60 -19.89 2.65
CA VAL A 158 9.86 -21.15 2.81
C VAL A 158 9.59 -21.80 1.46
N LYS A 159 9.10 -23.04 1.46
CA LYS A 159 8.60 -23.67 0.22
C LYS A 159 7.32 -22.98 -0.21
N LYS A 160 7.20 -22.66 -1.50
CA LYS A 160 5.97 -22.07 -2.07
C LYS A 160 4.75 -22.96 -1.79
N ALA A 161 4.93 -24.28 -1.81
CA ALA A 161 3.87 -25.25 -1.56
C ALA A 161 3.31 -25.24 -0.12
N THR A 162 4.03 -24.66 0.85
CA THR A 162 3.61 -24.57 2.26
C THR A 162 2.98 -23.22 2.57
N LEU A 163 2.69 -22.41 1.55
CA LEU A 163 2.06 -21.10 1.68
C LEU A 163 0.70 -21.11 0.99
N GLU A 164 -0.27 -20.44 1.62
CA GLU A 164 -1.48 -19.98 0.94
C GLU A 164 -1.33 -18.48 0.67
N LEU A 165 -1.29 -18.10 -0.60
CA LEU A 165 -0.93 -16.77 -1.04
C LEU A 165 -2.11 -16.05 -1.68
N HIS A 166 -2.37 -14.83 -1.23
CA HIS A 166 -3.38 -13.96 -1.80
C HIS A 166 -2.78 -12.62 -2.24
N LYS A 167 -3.00 -12.23 -3.49
CA LYS A 167 -2.41 -11.00 -4.04
C LYS A 167 -3.11 -9.76 -3.48
N VAL A 168 -2.34 -8.81 -2.94
CA VAL A 168 -2.84 -7.46 -2.63
C VAL A 168 -2.95 -6.67 -3.93
N ILE A 169 -4.12 -6.12 -4.18
CA ILE A 169 -4.45 -5.38 -5.41
C ILE A 169 -4.78 -3.91 -5.16
N GLY A 170 -4.80 -3.50 -3.90
CA GLY A 170 -5.03 -2.12 -3.53
C GLY A 170 -4.96 -1.93 -2.03
N VAL A 171 -4.91 -0.68 -1.63
CA VAL A 171 -4.82 -0.25 -0.24
C VAL A 171 -5.80 0.89 -0.06
N LEU A 172 -6.64 0.81 0.96
CA LEU A 172 -7.48 1.90 1.42
C LEU A 172 -6.83 2.52 2.66
N PHE A 173 -6.55 3.81 2.59
CA PHE A 173 -5.93 4.57 3.67
C PHE A 173 -6.96 4.78 4.78
N ASP A 174 -6.74 4.10 5.91
CA ASP A 174 -7.64 4.17 7.05
C ASP A 174 -7.01 4.93 8.22
N GLN A 175 -7.90 5.57 8.96
CA GLN A 175 -7.59 6.52 10.02
C GLN A 175 -8.42 6.21 11.26
N GLY A 176 -8.98 5.00 11.30
CA GLY A 176 -9.51 4.43 12.51
C GLY A 176 -8.47 4.39 13.62
N PRO A 177 -8.90 4.22 14.87
CA PRO A 177 -8.00 4.02 15.99
C PRO A 177 -7.03 2.88 15.65
N SER A 178 -5.76 3.03 16.07
CA SER A 178 -4.77 1.98 15.87
C SER A 178 -5.36 0.67 16.39
N PRO A 179 -5.32 -0.42 15.59
CA PRO A 179 -5.83 -1.70 16.04
C PRO A 179 -5.16 -2.08 17.37
N ALA A 180 -5.93 -2.75 18.24
CA ALA A 180 -5.38 -3.38 19.42
C ALA A 180 -4.23 -4.31 19.00
N ALA A 181 -3.25 -4.52 19.88
CA ALA A 181 -2.13 -5.39 19.61
C ALA A 181 -2.63 -6.84 19.40
N SER A 182 -2.95 -7.19 18.15
CA SER A 182 -3.20 -8.57 17.71
C SER A 182 -1.87 -9.24 17.42
N GLU A 183 -1.78 -10.53 17.73
CA GLU A 183 -0.73 -11.37 17.20
C GLU A 183 -0.90 -11.44 15.67
N GLY A 184 0.17 -11.16 14.92
CA GLY A 184 0.19 -11.21 13.46
C GLY A 184 0.30 -9.85 12.75
N GLU A 185 0.66 -9.90 11.46
CA GLU A 185 0.81 -8.71 10.61
C GLU A 185 -0.51 -8.26 10.00
N VAL A 186 -1.50 -9.16 9.96
CA VAL A 186 -2.83 -8.94 9.36
C VAL A 186 -3.91 -9.27 10.37
N CYS A 187 -4.92 -8.41 10.48
CA CYS A 187 -6.09 -8.65 11.33
C CYS A 187 -7.39 -8.26 10.62
N ASP A 188 -8.50 -8.48 11.32
CA ASP A 188 -9.83 -8.09 10.84
C ASP A 188 -9.91 -6.58 10.50
N CYS A 189 -10.66 -6.23 9.45
CA CYS A 189 -10.75 -4.83 9.03
C CYS A 189 -11.56 -3.93 9.98
N GLY A 190 -12.20 -4.48 11.00
CA GLY A 190 -12.98 -3.76 11.99
C GLY A 190 -14.47 -3.68 11.67
N GLY A 191 -15.00 -4.64 10.91
CA GLY A 191 -16.43 -4.70 10.56
C GLY A 191 -16.83 -4.00 9.26
N GLU A 192 -18.06 -4.28 8.81
CA GLU A 192 -18.63 -3.76 7.57
C GLU A 192 -18.74 -2.23 7.52
N SER A 193 -18.89 -1.56 8.67
CA SER A 193 -19.04 -0.10 8.76
C SER A 193 -17.81 0.64 8.24
N VAL A 194 -16.63 0.06 8.42
CA VAL A 194 -15.36 0.59 7.92
C VAL A 194 -15.36 0.61 6.39
N ILE A 195 -15.84 -0.47 5.76
CA ILE A 195 -15.92 -0.59 4.30
C ILE A 195 -17.03 0.32 3.75
N GLN A 196 -18.18 0.38 4.43
CA GLN A 196 -19.31 1.24 4.04
C GLN A 196 -18.92 2.71 3.97
N ARG A 197 -18.01 3.18 4.83
CA ARG A 197 -17.50 4.55 4.79
C ARG A 197 -16.90 4.89 3.42
N TYR A 198 -16.09 4.00 2.85
CA TYR A 198 -15.50 4.22 1.53
C TYR A 198 -16.54 4.22 0.41
N ALA A 199 -17.64 3.47 0.56
CA ALA A 199 -18.75 3.51 -0.40
C ALA A 199 -19.43 4.89 -0.46
N THR A 200 -19.42 5.63 0.66
CA THR A 200 -20.03 6.96 0.78
C THR A 200 -19.05 8.07 0.43
N ASP A 201 -17.79 7.95 0.88
CA ASP A 201 -16.81 9.01 0.84
C ASP A 201 -16.02 9.07 -0.49
N VAL A 202 -15.89 7.93 -1.18
CA VAL A 202 -15.17 7.86 -2.46
C VAL A 202 -16.09 8.31 -3.59
N LYS A 203 -15.66 9.36 -4.29
CA LYS A 203 -16.32 9.87 -5.50
C LYS A 203 -16.03 8.99 -6.71
N GLY A 204 -14.79 8.53 -6.85
CA GLY A 204 -14.39 7.67 -7.95
C GLY A 204 -12.88 7.49 -8.07
N LEU A 205 -12.46 7.02 -9.24
CA LEU A 205 -11.10 6.63 -9.57
C LEU A 205 -10.46 7.62 -10.53
N VAL A 206 -9.17 7.88 -10.32
CA VAL A 206 -8.34 8.61 -11.28
C VAL A 206 -7.12 7.77 -11.62
N GLU A 207 -6.94 7.47 -12.90
CA GLU A 207 -5.78 6.71 -13.39
C GLU A 207 -4.52 7.58 -13.37
N VAL A 208 -3.46 7.09 -12.75
CA VAL A 208 -2.14 7.74 -12.71
C VAL A 208 -1.46 7.57 -14.06
N VAL A 209 -0.97 8.66 -14.64
CA VAL A 209 -0.22 8.66 -15.90
C VAL A 209 1.17 9.25 -15.67
N GLY A 210 2.19 8.44 -15.91
CA GLY A 210 3.58 8.78 -15.63
C GLY A 210 3.94 8.56 -14.16
N ASP A 211 4.98 9.23 -13.70
CA ASP A 211 5.71 8.84 -12.47
C ASP A 211 5.51 9.83 -11.30
N SER A 212 4.50 10.70 -11.40
CA SER A 212 4.23 11.76 -10.40
C SER A 212 3.73 11.24 -9.05
N ALA A 213 3.28 9.99 -9.00
CA ALA A 213 2.71 9.35 -7.82
C ALA A 213 3.63 8.28 -7.20
N GLU A 214 4.81 8.04 -7.76
CA GLU A 214 5.75 7.07 -7.22
C GLU A 214 6.33 7.52 -5.86
N PRO A 215 6.60 6.60 -4.93
CA PRO A 215 6.40 5.15 -4.97
C PRO A 215 5.00 4.68 -4.52
N ILE A 216 4.07 5.60 -4.26
CA ILE A 216 2.75 5.28 -3.68
C ILE A 216 1.81 4.67 -4.73
N ALA A 217 1.84 5.19 -5.95
CA ALA A 217 1.14 4.63 -7.09
C ALA A 217 2.03 4.68 -8.34
N LEU A 218 2.01 3.61 -9.13
CA LEU A 218 2.72 3.51 -10.41
C LEU A 218 1.81 3.97 -11.56
N SER A 219 2.42 4.31 -12.70
CA SER A 219 1.68 4.58 -13.94
C SER A 219 0.72 3.42 -14.28
N GLY A 220 -0.54 3.76 -14.61
CA GLY A 220 -1.63 2.82 -14.86
C GLY A 220 -2.39 2.34 -13.63
N GLN A 221 -1.93 2.65 -12.41
CA GLN A 221 -2.68 2.41 -11.17
C GLN A 221 -3.73 3.51 -10.96
N MET A 222 -4.68 3.30 -10.04
CA MET A 222 -5.78 4.25 -9.84
C MET A 222 -5.83 4.77 -8.40
N LEU A 223 -5.96 6.08 -8.25
CA LEU A 223 -6.21 6.74 -6.97
C LEU A 223 -7.72 6.74 -6.68
N LEU A 224 -8.11 6.40 -5.45
CA LEU A 224 -9.49 6.62 -4.98
C LEU A 224 -9.59 8.04 -4.43
N ILE A 225 -10.41 8.88 -5.04
CA ILE A 225 -10.55 10.29 -4.64
C ILE A 225 -11.96 10.61 -4.12
N GLY A 226 -12.04 11.54 -3.18
CA GLY A 226 -13.29 12.13 -2.69
C GLY A 226 -13.72 13.36 -3.48
N ASP A 227 -14.74 14.06 -2.97
CA ASP A 227 -15.04 15.43 -3.38
C ASP A 227 -14.02 16.43 -2.82
N PRO A 228 -13.76 17.54 -3.53
CA PRO A 228 -12.89 18.58 -3.03
C PRO A 228 -13.48 19.20 -1.76
N ILE A 229 -12.63 19.38 -0.75
CA ILE A 229 -12.96 20.08 0.48
C ILE A 229 -12.18 21.39 0.56
N SER A 230 -12.65 22.29 1.42
CA SER A 230 -11.98 23.57 1.66
C SER A 230 -10.55 23.35 2.16
N ALA A 231 -9.66 24.30 1.88
CA ALA A 231 -8.28 24.29 2.39
C ALA A 231 -8.22 24.13 3.92
N GLU A 232 -9.10 24.81 4.65
CA GLU A 232 -9.18 24.73 6.11
C GLU A 232 -9.61 23.33 6.60
N ASP A 233 -10.65 22.74 5.99
CA ASP A 233 -11.09 21.39 6.32
C ASP A 233 -10.00 20.36 6.00
N GLY A 234 -9.31 20.54 4.86
CA GLY A 234 -8.19 19.71 4.46
C GLY A 234 -7.05 19.74 5.47
N LEU A 235 -6.64 20.94 5.90
CA LEU A 235 -5.57 21.12 6.89
C LEU A 235 -5.94 20.53 8.26
N ASN A 236 -7.22 20.58 8.64
CA ASN A 236 -7.68 20.05 9.93
C ASN A 236 -7.84 18.52 9.91
N ARG A 237 -8.30 17.94 8.79
CA ARG A 237 -8.70 16.52 8.69
C ARG A 237 -7.67 15.61 8.03
N LEU A 238 -6.83 16.16 7.14
CA LEU A 238 -5.94 15.40 6.25
C LEU A 238 -4.45 15.70 6.49
N ASN A 239 -4.11 16.34 7.61
CA ASN A 239 -2.71 16.56 8.00
C ASN A 239 -1.94 15.21 8.08
N GLY A 240 -0.79 15.15 7.42
CA GLY A 240 0.06 13.97 7.27
C GLY A 240 -0.37 12.97 6.19
N ARG A 241 -1.43 13.25 5.42
CA ARG A 241 -2.02 12.30 4.46
C ARG A 241 -1.68 12.64 3.00
N PRO A 242 -1.61 11.63 2.12
CA PRO A 242 -1.62 11.87 0.68
C PRO A 242 -2.91 12.56 0.28
N VAL A 243 -2.80 13.65 -0.47
CA VAL A 243 -3.93 14.42 -1.00
C VAL A 243 -3.57 14.94 -2.38
N ILE A 244 -4.57 15.36 -3.15
CA ILE A 244 -4.33 16.24 -4.30
C ILE A 244 -4.69 17.66 -3.86
N ALA A 245 -3.68 18.50 -3.68
CA ALA A 245 -3.83 19.89 -3.25
C ALA A 245 -3.86 20.80 -4.48
N GLY A 246 -4.88 21.65 -4.59
CA GLY A 246 -4.97 22.68 -5.63
C GLY A 246 -4.68 24.06 -5.05
N ASP A 247 -3.85 24.85 -5.73
CA ASP A 247 -3.61 26.26 -5.36
C ASP A 247 -4.50 27.24 -6.13
N MET A 248 -4.36 28.54 -5.86
CA MET A 248 -5.14 29.59 -6.51
C MET A 248 -4.72 29.85 -7.97
N ALA A 249 -3.57 29.33 -8.41
CA ALA A 249 -3.15 29.33 -9.81
C ALA A 249 -3.70 28.14 -10.61
N ASP A 250 -4.55 27.31 -9.98
CA ASP A 250 -5.04 26.03 -10.51
C ASP A 250 -3.95 24.98 -10.77
N ASP A 251 -2.73 25.17 -10.22
CA ASP A 251 -1.74 24.10 -10.15
C ASP A 251 -2.19 23.08 -9.09
N ARG A 252 -2.08 21.78 -9.41
CA ARG A 252 -2.44 20.69 -8.51
C ARG A 252 -1.24 19.80 -8.20
N TYR A 253 -1.19 19.31 -6.96
CA TYR A 253 -0.06 18.55 -6.44
C TYR A 253 -0.54 17.30 -5.70
N PHE A 254 -0.11 16.11 -6.14
CA PHE A 254 -0.27 14.88 -5.38
C PHE A 254 0.89 14.71 -4.39
N LYS A 255 0.65 15.13 -3.15
CA LYS A 255 1.66 15.20 -2.09
C LYS A 255 1.07 14.92 -0.72
N ARG A 256 1.93 14.82 0.29
CA ARG A 256 1.50 14.68 1.68
C ARG A 256 1.27 16.06 2.30
N LEU A 257 0.02 16.34 2.68
CA LEU A 257 -0.35 17.63 3.26
C LEU A 257 0.20 17.77 4.68
N ARG A 258 0.87 18.87 4.99
CA ARG A 258 1.26 19.26 6.35
C ARG A 258 0.87 20.68 6.65
N ARG A 259 0.33 20.89 7.85
CA ARG A 259 0.18 22.24 8.41
C ARG A 259 1.51 22.70 8.96
N GLY A 260 2.04 23.79 8.42
CA GLY A 260 3.23 24.47 8.92
C GLY A 260 2.89 25.47 10.03
N GLU A 261 3.88 26.27 10.41
CA GLU A 261 3.68 27.37 11.35
C GLU A 261 2.99 28.56 10.67
N GLY A 262 2.09 29.23 11.41
CA GLY A 262 1.28 30.33 10.91
C GLY A 262 0.38 29.91 9.74
N ASP A 263 0.46 30.67 8.65
CA ASP A 263 -0.30 30.47 7.41
C ASP A 263 0.46 29.61 6.38
N THR A 264 1.53 28.94 6.79
CA THR A 264 2.33 28.09 5.90
C THR A 264 1.71 26.71 5.76
N VAL A 265 1.65 26.23 4.52
CA VAL A 265 1.26 24.86 4.19
C VAL A 265 2.46 24.18 3.53
N VAL A 266 2.81 22.98 4.01
CA VAL A 266 3.91 22.20 3.44
C VAL A 266 3.34 20.97 2.76
N LEU A 267 3.59 20.83 1.46
CA LEU A 267 3.30 19.63 0.71
C LEU A 267 4.57 18.80 0.64
N GLU A 268 4.70 17.82 1.54
CA GLU A 268 5.85 16.92 1.59
C GLU A 268 5.83 15.97 0.39
N SER A 269 7.01 15.67 -0.15
CA SER A 269 7.14 14.64 -1.18
C SER A 269 6.71 13.28 -0.64
N LEU A 270 6.04 12.49 -1.47
CA LEU A 270 5.72 11.09 -1.18
C LEU A 270 6.93 10.17 -1.48
N GLU A 271 7.87 10.69 -2.26
CA GLU A 271 9.12 10.08 -2.70
C GLU A 271 10.20 10.18 -1.60
N ILE A 272 11.08 9.16 -1.52
CA ILE A 272 12.00 8.99 -0.38
C ILE A 272 13.49 9.18 -0.72
N SER A 273 13.88 9.34 -1.99
CA SER A 273 15.27 9.59 -2.41
C SER A 273 15.74 11.01 -2.10
N GLY A 274 14.81 11.95 -1.84
CA GLY A 274 15.13 13.34 -1.50
C GLY A 274 15.49 14.20 -2.72
N ASN A 275 15.34 13.66 -3.93
CA ASN A 275 15.57 14.40 -5.17
C ASN A 275 14.48 15.46 -5.45
N PHE A 276 13.33 15.35 -4.78
CA PHE A 276 12.20 16.24 -4.97
C PHE A 276 11.81 16.88 -3.64
N GLY A 277 12.02 18.20 -3.57
CA GLY A 277 11.74 18.99 -2.39
C GLY A 277 10.25 19.09 -2.06
N PRO A 278 9.91 19.49 -0.82
CA PRO A 278 8.56 19.88 -0.48
C PRO A 278 8.14 21.11 -1.29
N VAL A 279 6.85 21.22 -1.58
CA VAL A 279 6.26 22.46 -2.11
C VAL A 279 5.69 23.24 -0.93
N VAL A 280 6.11 24.49 -0.78
CA VAL A 280 5.61 25.36 0.29
C VAL A 280 4.57 26.28 -0.30
N LEU A 281 3.35 26.16 0.21
CA LEU A 281 2.20 26.98 -0.12
C LEU A 281 1.84 27.86 1.09
N THR A 282 0.92 28.78 0.86
CA THR A 282 0.35 29.65 1.90
C THR A 282 -1.14 29.37 2.06
N HIS A 283 -1.78 29.97 3.07
CA HIS A 283 -3.23 29.87 3.27
C HIS A 283 -3.77 31.21 3.77
N ARG A 284 -4.83 31.75 3.15
CA ARG A 284 -5.48 33.02 3.53
C ARG A 284 -4.59 34.27 3.41
N THR A 285 -3.61 34.26 2.51
CA THR A 285 -2.79 35.44 2.20
C THR A 285 -3.28 36.21 0.98
N GLY A 286 -4.14 35.61 0.15
CA GLY A 286 -4.57 36.13 -1.14
C GLY A 286 -3.54 35.92 -2.26
N ALA A 287 -2.45 35.19 -2.00
CA ALA A 287 -1.43 34.88 -3.00
C ALA A 287 -1.90 33.82 -4.00
N ALA A 288 -1.29 33.79 -5.18
CA ALA A 288 -1.52 32.72 -6.17
C ALA A 288 -1.10 31.33 -5.65
N THR A 289 -0.15 31.29 -4.70
CA THR A 289 0.32 30.08 -4.02
C THR A 289 -0.53 29.70 -2.82
N ASP A 290 -1.67 30.35 -2.59
CA ASP A 290 -2.58 29.95 -1.53
C ASP A 290 -3.22 28.61 -1.87
N LEU A 291 -3.27 27.71 -0.87
CA LEU A 291 -4.06 26.50 -0.95
C LEU A 291 -5.54 26.86 -1.11
N LYS A 292 -6.13 26.44 -2.23
CA LYS A 292 -7.52 26.70 -2.60
C LYS A 292 -8.43 25.55 -2.15
N GLU A 293 -8.09 24.33 -2.55
CA GLU A 293 -8.88 23.14 -2.30
C GLU A 293 -8.00 21.91 -2.07
N VAL A 294 -8.58 20.91 -1.40
CA VAL A 294 -7.91 19.63 -1.16
C VAL A 294 -8.85 18.51 -1.54
N TRP A 295 -8.38 17.63 -2.42
CA TRP A 295 -9.07 16.38 -2.75
C TRP A 295 -8.54 15.28 -1.84
N PRO A 296 -9.39 14.67 -0.99
CA PRO A 296 -9.00 13.52 -0.18
C PRO A 296 -8.64 12.35 -1.09
N VAL A 297 -7.51 11.70 -0.81
CA VAL A 297 -7.12 10.43 -1.42
C VAL A 297 -7.35 9.33 -0.41
N TYR A 298 -8.29 8.43 -0.71
CA TYR A 298 -8.72 7.34 0.17
C TYR A 298 -7.95 6.05 -0.04
N GLY A 299 -7.09 5.97 -1.05
CA GLY A 299 -6.31 4.77 -1.32
C GLY A 299 -5.79 4.70 -2.75
N VAL A 300 -5.18 3.57 -3.07
CA VAL A 300 -4.64 3.23 -4.39
C VAL A 300 -5.08 1.82 -4.78
N LEU A 301 -5.50 1.64 -6.02
CA LEU A 301 -5.71 0.33 -6.64
C LEU A 301 -4.57 0.05 -7.62
N PHE A 302 -3.87 -1.06 -7.41
CA PHE A 302 -2.76 -1.51 -8.24
C PHE A 302 -3.22 -2.20 -9.53
N GLU A 303 -4.46 -2.67 -9.53
CA GLU A 303 -5.11 -3.32 -10.65
C GLU A 303 -6.54 -2.84 -10.77
N GLN A 304 -7.12 -2.98 -11.97
CA GLN A 304 -8.52 -2.64 -12.19
C GLN A 304 -9.44 -3.45 -11.27
N PRO A 305 -10.50 -2.82 -10.73
CA PRO A 305 -11.46 -3.52 -9.91
C PRO A 305 -12.27 -4.56 -10.70
#